data_AF-A0A1J0WF93-F1
#
_entry.id   AF-A0A1J0WF93-F1
#
_cell.length_a   1.000
_cell.length_b   1.000
_cell.length_c   1.000
_cell.angle_alpha   90.00
_cell.angle_beta   90.00
_cell.angle_gamma   90.00
#
_symmetry.space_group_name_H-M   'P 1'
#
loop_
_entity.id
_entity.type
_entity.pdbx_description
1 polymer ?
#
loop_
_entity_poly.entity_id
_entity_poly.type
_entity_poly.pdbx_seq_one_letter_code
_entity_poly.pdbx_strand_id
1 'polypeptide(L)'
;MAYTYYWADGNVSEQPYNQYTVNGCAIGCGSLAWTILFLWGDRQAGTGNSYWAPRWGLYRQDGGTGANVISPTSQTTGVNNVIEEIADDVGTFCIFGQGATYPWEMSDASAYFVGRTGTSLTTHYNSVGASESRLREYARNSIRDRDTPAVIGTGWLSHYPVAYGYAWQRRVVRKCFVFCWNETVYDRWFYVNQGWGGSGNDWVPADTWFAGEIYP
;
A
#
# COMPACT_ATOMS: atom_id res chain seq x y z
N MET A 1 18.53 11.02 21.07
CA MET A 1 17.18 10.97 20.48
C MET A 1 17.07 9.65 19.77
N ALA A 2 15.96 8.93 19.93
CA ALA A 2 15.77 7.59 19.38
C ALA A 2 14.43 7.54 18.64
N TYR A 3 14.42 6.87 17.49
CA TYR A 3 13.20 6.60 16.75
C TYR A 3 12.37 5.53 17.47
N THR A 4 11.05 5.71 17.45
CA THR A 4 10.08 4.66 17.78
C THR A 4 9.63 4.01 16.48
N TYR A 5 9.70 2.68 16.40
CA TYR A 5 9.38 1.91 15.21
C TYR A 5 8.15 1.03 15.44
N TYR A 6 7.33 0.91 14.40
CA TYR A 6 6.21 -0.02 14.29
C TYR A 6 6.29 -0.73 12.95
N TRP A 7 5.86 -1.98 12.91
CA TRP A 7 5.89 -2.85 11.73
C TRP A 7 4.56 -3.58 11.64
N ALA A 8 4.04 -3.74 10.43
CA ALA A 8 2.94 -4.65 10.17
C ALA A 8 3.41 -6.11 10.32
N ASP A 9 2.48 -7.03 10.54
CA ASP A 9 2.79 -8.46 10.67
C ASP A 9 3.10 -9.08 9.30
N GLY A 10 3.95 -10.11 9.29
CA GLY A 10 4.45 -10.76 8.07
C GLY A 10 5.28 -9.86 7.15
N ASN A 11 5.95 -10.48 6.19
CA ASN A 11 6.90 -9.79 5.32
C ASN A 11 6.25 -9.32 4.01
N VAL A 12 5.78 -8.08 3.96
CA VAL A 12 5.43 -7.39 2.69
C VAL A 12 6.63 -7.33 1.74
N SER A 13 7.86 -7.37 2.27
CA SER A 13 9.10 -7.47 1.50
C SER A 13 9.28 -8.81 0.78
N GLU A 14 8.56 -9.87 1.19
CA GLU A 14 8.53 -11.17 0.50
C GLU A 14 7.56 -11.20 -0.68
N GLN A 15 6.98 -10.06 -1.05
CA GLN A 15 6.17 -9.91 -2.26
C GLN A 15 6.84 -8.90 -3.22
N PRO A 16 7.98 -9.28 -3.82
CA PRO A 16 8.71 -8.48 -4.81
C PRO A 16 7.99 -8.50 -6.15
N TYR A 17 6.71 -8.12 -6.18
CA TYR A 17 5.97 -7.95 -7.42
C TYR A 17 6.49 -6.70 -8.15
N ASN A 18 6.41 -6.71 -9.47
CA ASN A 18 7.00 -5.68 -10.31
C ASN A 18 5.99 -5.12 -11.30
N GLN A 19 6.15 -3.84 -11.65
CA GLN A 19 5.46 -3.25 -12.79
C GLN A 19 5.98 -3.85 -14.09
N TYR A 20 5.08 -4.04 -15.05
CA TYR A 20 5.39 -4.48 -16.41
C TYR A 20 4.55 -3.71 -17.41
N THR A 21 4.85 -3.89 -18.70
CA THR A 21 4.18 -3.16 -19.78
C THR A 21 3.07 -4.01 -20.39
N VAL A 22 1.86 -3.45 -20.47
CA VAL A 22 0.71 -4.00 -21.18
C VAL A 22 0.33 -3.02 -22.30
N ASN A 23 0.27 -3.49 -23.54
CA ASN A 23 -0.10 -2.68 -24.72
C ASN A 23 0.69 -1.36 -24.86
N GLY A 24 1.98 -1.38 -24.51
CA GLY A 24 2.86 -0.20 -24.60
C GLY A 24 2.77 0.78 -23.41
N CYS A 25 2.00 0.45 -22.37
CA CYS A 25 1.90 1.24 -21.15
C CYS A 25 2.30 0.45 -19.90
N ALA A 26 2.93 1.07 -18.91
CA ALA A 26 3.13 0.43 -17.62
C ALA A 26 1.76 0.09 -16.97
N ILE A 27 1.66 -1.05 -16.29
CA ILE A 27 0.43 -1.53 -15.65
C ILE A 27 -0.09 -0.63 -14.50
N GLY A 28 0.75 0.29 -14.03
CA GLY A 28 0.42 1.27 -13.01
C GLY A 28 0.75 0.81 -11.59
N CYS A 29 1.08 1.78 -10.74
CA CYS A 29 1.44 1.51 -9.35
C CYS A 29 0.22 1.31 -8.43
N GLY A 30 -0.95 1.85 -8.77
CA GLY A 30 -2.16 1.72 -7.95
C GLY A 30 -2.67 0.28 -7.87
N SER A 31 -2.90 -0.35 -9.03
CA SER A 31 -3.30 -1.76 -9.14
C SER A 31 -2.28 -2.72 -8.52
N LEU A 32 -1.00 -2.45 -8.74
CA LEU A 32 0.09 -3.23 -8.14
C LEU A 32 0.13 -3.10 -6.61
N ALA A 33 -0.05 -1.88 -6.07
CA ALA A 33 -0.06 -1.67 -4.63
C ALA A 33 -1.22 -2.40 -3.95
N TRP A 34 -2.41 -2.36 -4.54
CA TRP A 34 -3.54 -3.16 -4.07
C TRP A 34 -3.27 -4.65 -4.17
N THR A 35 -2.68 -5.13 -5.26
CA THR A 35 -2.30 -6.53 -5.41
C THR A 35 -1.35 -6.98 -4.28
N ILE A 36 -0.30 -6.20 -4.00
CA ILE A 36 0.63 -6.52 -2.91
C ILE A 36 -0.14 -6.66 -1.58
N LEU A 37 -1.00 -5.70 -1.26
CA LEU A 37 -1.76 -5.68 -0.01
C LEU A 37 -2.80 -6.83 0.07
N PHE A 38 -3.50 -7.12 -1.02
CA PHE A 38 -4.50 -8.21 -1.06
C PHE A 38 -3.83 -9.57 -0.92
N LEU A 39 -2.71 -9.78 -1.62
CA LEU A 39 -1.98 -11.04 -1.55
C LEU A 39 -1.25 -11.18 -0.21
N TRP A 40 -0.90 -10.08 0.46
CA TRP A 40 -0.43 -10.11 1.85
C TRP A 40 -1.56 -10.61 2.77
N GLY A 41 -2.76 -10.05 2.64
CA GLY A 41 -3.94 -10.45 3.42
C GLY A 41 -4.32 -11.92 3.20
N ASP A 42 -4.24 -12.40 1.95
CA ASP A 42 -4.43 -13.80 1.62
C ASP A 42 -3.46 -14.72 2.36
N ARG A 43 -2.16 -14.35 2.38
CA ARG A 43 -1.14 -15.12 3.07
C ARG A 43 -1.32 -15.11 4.57
N GLN A 44 -1.69 -13.97 5.16
CA GLN A 44 -2.02 -13.92 6.59
C GLN A 44 -3.16 -14.89 6.91
N ALA A 45 -4.23 -14.88 6.11
CA ALA A 45 -5.36 -15.78 6.30
C ALA A 45 -4.95 -17.26 6.12
N GLY A 46 -4.25 -17.58 5.02
CA GLY A 46 -3.87 -18.94 4.66
C GLY A 46 -2.75 -19.55 5.50
N THR A 47 -1.96 -18.73 6.21
CA THR A 47 -0.90 -19.19 7.14
C THR A 47 -1.32 -19.22 8.61
N GLY A 48 -2.59 -18.89 8.90
CA GLY A 48 -3.18 -19.05 10.23
C GLY A 48 -3.10 -17.84 11.14
N ASN A 49 -2.89 -16.63 10.62
CA ASN A 49 -3.05 -15.41 11.41
C ASN A 49 -4.52 -15.30 11.86
N SER A 50 -4.77 -15.38 13.17
CA SER A 50 -6.13 -15.41 13.71
C SER A 50 -6.99 -14.18 13.38
N TYR A 51 -6.37 -13.02 13.18
CA TYR A 51 -7.08 -11.79 12.78
C TYR A 51 -7.56 -11.87 11.32
N TRP A 52 -6.77 -12.49 10.44
CA TRP A 52 -7.06 -12.63 9.00
C TRP A 52 -7.70 -13.95 8.59
N ALA A 53 -7.68 -14.98 9.43
CA ALA A 53 -8.11 -16.34 9.10
C ALA A 53 -9.48 -16.46 8.38
N PRO A 54 -10.52 -15.65 8.71
CA PRO A 54 -11.81 -15.71 8.01
C PRO A 54 -11.81 -15.17 6.56
N ARG A 55 -10.68 -14.68 6.06
CA ARG A 55 -10.57 -13.83 4.85
C ARG A 55 -9.77 -14.45 3.72
N TRP A 56 -9.60 -15.76 3.79
CA TRP A 56 -8.91 -16.54 2.77
C TRP A 56 -9.69 -16.55 1.45
N GLY A 57 -8.99 -16.64 0.32
CA GLY A 57 -9.57 -16.62 -1.02
C GLY A 57 -9.46 -15.27 -1.72
N LEU A 58 -8.70 -14.35 -1.13
CA LEU A 58 -8.22 -13.15 -1.82
C LEU A 58 -7.38 -13.57 -3.04
N TYR A 59 -6.50 -14.57 -2.89
CA TYR A 59 -5.87 -15.23 -4.03
C TYR A 59 -6.52 -16.59 -4.30
N ARG A 60 -6.66 -16.90 -5.58
CA ARG A 60 -7.19 -18.16 -6.09
C ARG A 60 -6.24 -18.71 -7.13
N GLN A 61 -6.38 -20.00 -7.42
CA GLN A 61 -5.53 -20.67 -8.40
C GLN A 61 -5.43 -19.84 -9.70
N ASP A 62 -4.18 -19.56 -10.10
CA ASP A 62 -3.83 -18.76 -11.27
C ASP A 62 -4.42 -17.34 -11.29
N GLY A 63 -4.74 -16.77 -10.12
CA GLY A 63 -5.34 -15.43 -9.96
C GLY A 63 -6.83 -15.36 -10.32
N GLY A 64 -7.40 -16.44 -10.87
CA GLY A 64 -8.75 -16.47 -11.42
C GLY A 64 -9.84 -16.75 -10.37
N THR A 65 -10.90 -17.45 -10.79
CA THR A 65 -12.07 -17.79 -9.94
C THR A 65 -12.06 -19.25 -9.43
N GLY A 66 -10.91 -19.91 -9.52
CA GLY A 66 -10.73 -21.31 -9.11
C GLY A 66 -10.67 -21.51 -7.59
N ALA A 67 -10.08 -22.63 -7.16
CA ALA A 67 -9.93 -22.94 -5.74
C ALA A 67 -9.08 -21.87 -5.01
N ASN A 68 -9.41 -21.62 -3.75
CA ASN A 68 -8.58 -20.79 -2.87
C ASN A 68 -7.21 -21.48 -2.69
N VAL A 69 -6.13 -20.74 -2.91
CA VAL A 69 -4.75 -21.19 -2.67
C VAL A 69 -3.99 -20.05 -2.03
N ILE A 70 -2.96 -20.36 -1.24
CA ILE A 70 -2.11 -19.32 -0.64
C ILE A 70 -1.39 -18.56 -1.75
N SER A 71 -1.43 -17.23 -1.70
CA SER A 71 -0.78 -16.40 -2.71
C SER A 71 0.74 -16.64 -2.80
N PRO A 72 1.32 -16.60 -4.02
CA PRO A 72 2.75 -16.79 -4.25
C PRO A 72 3.57 -15.60 -3.75
N THR A 73 4.79 -15.83 -3.28
CA THR A 73 5.77 -14.79 -2.91
C THR A 73 6.63 -14.32 -4.08
N SER A 74 6.29 -14.68 -5.30
CA SER A 74 7.01 -14.28 -6.51
C SER A 74 6.03 -13.83 -7.59
N GLN A 75 6.51 -13.03 -8.53
CA GLN A 75 5.71 -12.69 -9.71
C GLN A 75 5.38 -13.97 -10.49
N THR A 76 4.10 -14.22 -10.77
CA THR A 76 3.62 -15.32 -11.61
C THR A 76 2.57 -14.80 -12.58
N THR A 77 2.21 -15.59 -13.59
CA THR A 77 1.06 -15.29 -14.47
C THR A 77 -0.22 -15.07 -13.65
N GLY A 78 -0.43 -15.85 -12.60
CA GLY A 78 -1.58 -15.65 -11.73
C GLY A 78 -1.54 -14.33 -10.96
N VAL A 79 -0.36 -13.87 -10.52
CA VAL A 79 -0.23 -12.51 -9.94
C VAL A 79 -0.53 -11.44 -11.00
N ASN A 80 -0.02 -11.60 -12.22
CA ASN A 80 -0.32 -10.68 -13.33
C ASN A 80 -1.83 -10.57 -13.59
N ASN A 81 -2.54 -11.70 -13.60
CA ASN A 81 -4.00 -11.72 -13.77
C ASN A 81 -4.70 -10.89 -12.67
N VAL A 82 -4.25 -10.98 -11.42
CA VAL A 82 -4.80 -10.17 -10.33
C VAL A 82 -4.50 -8.68 -10.52
N ILE A 83 -3.27 -8.34 -10.92
CA ILE A 83 -2.89 -6.94 -11.18
C ILE A 83 -3.76 -6.35 -12.28
N GLU A 84 -3.97 -7.10 -13.37
CA GLU A 84 -4.78 -6.66 -14.52
C GLU A 84 -6.27 -6.54 -14.16
N GLU A 85 -6.85 -7.50 -13.43
CA GLU A 85 -8.23 -7.41 -12.93
C GLU A 85 -8.44 -6.18 -12.05
N ILE A 86 -7.52 -5.92 -11.11
CA ILE A 86 -7.60 -4.73 -10.27
C ILE A 86 -7.35 -3.46 -11.09
N ALA A 87 -6.47 -3.49 -12.09
CA ALA A 87 -6.20 -2.35 -12.96
C ALA A 87 -7.46 -1.91 -13.72
N ASP A 88 -8.24 -2.87 -14.21
CA ASP A 88 -9.54 -2.64 -14.84
C ASP A 88 -10.55 -2.10 -13.81
N ASP A 89 -10.64 -2.69 -12.61
CA ASP A 89 -11.55 -2.26 -11.55
C ASP A 89 -11.31 -0.80 -11.13
N VAL A 90 -10.05 -0.38 -10.97
CA VAL A 90 -9.70 0.99 -10.57
C VAL A 90 -9.58 1.96 -11.75
N GLY A 91 -9.95 1.55 -12.97
CA GLY A 91 -9.93 2.44 -14.13
C GLY A 91 -8.54 2.94 -14.51
N THR A 92 -7.49 2.12 -14.35
CA THR A 92 -6.12 2.50 -14.68
C THR A 92 -6.01 2.92 -16.14
N PHE A 93 -5.48 4.11 -16.40
CA PHE A 93 -5.36 4.68 -17.73
C PHE A 93 -3.92 4.97 -18.10
N CYS A 94 -3.64 5.02 -19.41
CA CYS A 94 -2.30 5.28 -19.91
C CYS A 94 -2.06 6.78 -20.15
N ILE A 95 -1.00 7.32 -19.55
CA ILE A 95 -0.54 8.69 -19.79
C ILE A 95 0.99 8.72 -19.94
N PHE A 96 1.48 9.22 -21.07
CA PHE A 96 2.91 9.24 -21.40
C PHE A 96 3.63 7.88 -21.23
N GLY A 97 2.94 6.76 -21.52
CA GLY A 97 3.47 5.40 -21.37
C GLY A 97 3.48 4.88 -19.92
N GLN A 98 2.92 5.62 -18.97
CA GLN A 98 2.77 5.23 -17.57
C GLN A 98 1.30 4.93 -17.25
N GLY A 99 1.06 3.86 -16.50
CA GLY A 99 -0.25 3.57 -15.93
C GLY A 99 -0.52 4.47 -14.73
N ALA A 100 -1.60 5.23 -14.79
CA ALA A 100 -2.04 6.13 -13.74
C ALA A 100 -3.45 5.76 -13.28
N THR A 101 -3.73 6.02 -12.00
CA THR A 101 -5.01 5.76 -11.36
C THR A 101 -5.36 6.94 -10.48
N TYR A 102 -6.57 7.46 -10.61
CA TYR A 102 -6.98 8.58 -9.78
C TYR A 102 -7.25 8.14 -8.33
N PRO A 103 -6.99 9.00 -7.33
CA PRO A 103 -7.21 8.65 -5.92
C PRO A 103 -8.65 8.23 -5.58
N TRP A 104 -9.63 8.76 -6.31
CA TRP A 104 -11.06 8.47 -6.10
C TRP A 104 -11.54 7.17 -6.75
N GLU A 105 -10.79 6.60 -7.70
CA GLU A 105 -11.09 5.30 -8.34
C GLU A 105 -10.42 4.15 -7.58
N MET A 106 -9.43 4.44 -6.73
CA MET A 106 -8.75 3.42 -5.93
C MET A 106 -9.68 2.64 -4.98
N SER A 107 -10.88 3.15 -4.66
CA SER A 107 -11.89 2.40 -3.89
C SER A 107 -12.55 1.27 -4.68
N ASP A 108 -12.51 1.35 -6.01
CA ASP A 108 -13.21 0.42 -6.89
C ASP A 108 -12.51 -0.94 -6.93
N ALA A 109 -11.26 -1.01 -6.44
CA ALA A 109 -10.55 -2.27 -6.15
C ALA A 109 -11.30 -3.20 -5.17
N SER A 110 -12.30 -2.68 -4.44
CA SER A 110 -13.19 -3.50 -3.63
C SER A 110 -14.06 -4.46 -4.46
N ALA A 111 -14.25 -4.19 -5.77
CA ALA A 111 -14.92 -5.10 -6.70
C ALA A 111 -14.23 -6.46 -6.77
N TYR A 112 -12.90 -6.50 -6.66
CA TYR A 112 -12.11 -7.73 -6.59
C TYR A 112 -12.58 -8.69 -5.47
N PHE A 113 -13.16 -8.18 -4.38
CA PHE A 113 -13.61 -9.03 -3.26
C PHE A 113 -14.92 -9.75 -3.54
N VAL A 114 -15.70 -9.31 -4.53
CA VAL A 114 -17.04 -9.84 -4.81
C VAL A 114 -16.95 -11.33 -5.14
N GLY A 115 -17.61 -12.16 -4.32
CA GLY A 115 -17.57 -13.61 -4.46
C GLY A 115 -16.22 -14.25 -4.13
N ARG A 116 -15.27 -13.50 -3.53
CA ARG A 116 -13.96 -13.98 -3.08
C ARG A 116 -13.86 -14.11 -1.57
N THR A 117 -14.07 -13.01 -0.87
CA THR A 117 -13.83 -12.88 0.57
C THR A 117 -14.80 -11.86 1.17
N GLY A 118 -14.98 -11.89 2.48
CA GLY A 118 -15.69 -10.85 3.22
C GLY A 118 -14.79 -9.67 3.65
N THR A 119 -13.55 -9.58 3.14
CA THR A 119 -12.63 -8.46 3.36
C THR A 119 -13.30 -7.14 2.98
N SER A 120 -13.02 -6.08 3.72
CA SER A 120 -13.44 -4.72 3.38
C SER A 120 -12.25 -3.83 3.05
N LEU A 121 -12.48 -2.82 2.22
CA LEU A 121 -11.49 -1.84 1.78
C LEU A 121 -12.01 -0.44 2.05
N THR A 122 -11.14 0.43 2.56
CA THR A 122 -11.41 1.87 2.68
C THR A 122 -10.29 2.68 2.06
N THR A 123 -10.65 3.80 1.44
CA THR A 123 -9.69 4.77 0.94
C THR A 123 -9.95 6.14 1.55
N HIS A 124 -8.86 6.86 1.80
CA HIS A 124 -8.85 8.22 2.28
C HIS A 124 -7.86 9.01 1.44
N TYR A 125 -8.28 10.14 0.88
CA TYR A 125 -7.40 10.91 0.00
C TYR A 125 -7.64 12.41 0.08
N ASN A 126 -6.69 13.14 -0.50
CA ASN A 126 -6.83 14.52 -0.90
C ASN A 126 -6.79 14.57 -2.43
N SER A 127 -7.86 15.05 -3.07
CA SER A 127 -8.01 14.99 -4.53
C SER A 127 -7.02 15.87 -5.30
N VAL A 128 -6.38 16.85 -4.65
CA VAL A 128 -5.36 17.71 -5.26
C VAL A 128 -3.94 17.26 -4.93
N GLY A 129 -3.77 16.10 -4.27
CA GLY A 129 -2.46 15.55 -3.94
C GLY A 129 -1.76 16.24 -2.77
N ALA A 130 -2.48 17.04 -1.98
CA ALA A 130 -1.90 17.67 -0.79
C ALA A 130 -1.74 16.64 0.33
N SER A 131 -0.55 16.62 0.94
CA SER A 131 -0.29 15.75 2.07
C SER A 131 -1.02 16.25 3.32
N GLU A 132 -1.64 15.34 4.07
CA GLU A 132 -2.40 15.69 5.26
C GLU A 132 -2.05 14.81 6.46
N SER A 133 -2.03 15.41 7.65
CA SER A 133 -1.78 14.66 8.88
C SER A 133 -2.80 13.55 9.13
N ARG A 134 -4.09 13.76 8.78
CA ARG A 134 -5.11 12.71 8.92
C ARG A 134 -4.82 11.49 8.04
N LEU A 135 -4.30 11.70 6.83
CA LEU A 135 -4.03 10.64 5.86
C LEU A 135 -2.86 9.77 6.33
N ARG A 136 -1.81 10.42 6.82
CA ARG A 136 -0.72 9.73 7.53
C ARG A 136 -1.24 8.91 8.72
N GLU A 137 -2.22 9.43 9.47
CA GLU A 137 -2.74 8.75 10.65
C GLU A 137 -3.54 7.50 10.32
N TYR A 138 -4.30 7.47 9.23
CA TYR A 138 -4.94 6.23 8.74
C TYR A 138 -3.89 5.15 8.46
N ALA A 139 -2.92 5.43 7.57
CA ALA A 139 -1.86 4.49 7.24
C ALA A 139 -1.04 4.04 8.47
N ARG A 140 -0.70 4.98 9.37
CA ARG A 140 -0.03 4.67 10.65
C ARG A 140 -0.87 3.73 11.51
N ASN A 141 -2.16 4.01 11.69
CA ASN A 141 -3.02 3.22 12.57
C ASN A 141 -3.20 1.81 12.00
N SER A 142 -3.24 1.65 10.67
CA SER A 142 -3.21 0.34 10.04
C SER A 142 -2.00 -0.47 10.46
N ILE A 143 -0.81 0.12 10.33
CA ILE A 143 0.46 -0.55 10.66
C ILE A 143 0.59 -0.77 12.17
N ARG A 144 0.26 0.24 12.99
CA ARG A 144 0.53 0.25 14.44
C ARG A 144 -0.50 -0.53 15.25
N ASP A 145 -1.78 -0.39 14.92
CA ASP A 145 -2.88 -0.85 15.78
C ASP A 145 -3.54 -2.13 15.25
N ARG A 146 -3.32 -2.47 13.97
CA ARG A 146 -3.92 -3.64 13.32
C ARG A 146 -2.89 -4.55 12.65
N ASP A 147 -1.62 -4.25 12.84
CA ASP A 147 -0.49 -4.97 12.23
C ASP A 147 -0.68 -5.21 10.73
N THR A 148 -1.33 -4.26 10.03
CA THR A 148 -1.78 -4.38 8.64
C THR A 148 -1.13 -3.30 7.78
N PRO A 149 -0.45 -3.63 6.67
CA PRO A 149 0.13 -2.65 5.77
C PRO A 149 -0.94 -1.74 5.15
N ALA A 150 -0.53 -0.60 4.62
CA ALA A 150 -1.43 0.34 3.97
C ALA A 150 -0.86 0.81 2.64
N VAL A 151 -1.72 0.99 1.63
CA VAL A 151 -1.33 1.71 0.41
C VAL A 151 -1.23 3.18 0.76
N ILE A 152 -0.13 3.86 0.40
CA ILE A 152 0.02 5.29 0.62
C ILE A 152 0.23 6.02 -0.71
N GLY A 153 -0.04 7.33 -0.74
CA GLY A 153 0.35 8.19 -1.85
C GLY A 153 1.67 8.90 -1.56
N THR A 154 2.62 8.86 -2.49
CA THR A 154 3.91 9.57 -2.39
C THR A 154 4.15 10.45 -3.62
N GLY A 155 5.06 11.42 -3.49
CA GLY A 155 5.20 12.50 -4.49
C GLY A 155 3.92 13.32 -4.61
N TRP A 156 3.76 14.09 -5.68
CA TRP A 156 2.51 14.82 -5.95
C TRP A 156 1.67 14.02 -6.95
N LEU A 157 0.67 13.25 -6.46
CA LEU A 157 -0.15 12.33 -7.27
C LEU A 157 0.68 11.37 -8.14
N SER A 158 1.92 11.06 -7.74
CA SER A 158 2.90 10.44 -8.64
C SER A 158 3.01 8.93 -8.46
N HIS A 159 2.86 8.43 -7.23
CA HIS A 159 3.17 7.04 -6.94
C HIS A 159 2.39 6.47 -5.74
N TYR A 160 1.95 5.22 -5.86
CA TYR A 160 1.34 4.43 -4.79
C TYR A 160 2.25 3.26 -4.39
N PRO A 161 2.96 3.34 -3.24
CA PRO A 161 3.61 2.18 -2.65
C PRO A 161 2.82 1.60 -1.46
N VAL A 162 3.23 0.42 -0.98
CA VAL A 162 2.68 -0.21 0.23
C VAL A 162 3.57 0.08 1.43
N ALA A 163 3.08 0.84 2.39
CA ALA A 163 3.75 1.09 3.67
C ALA A 163 3.50 -0.07 4.64
N TYR A 164 4.59 -0.61 5.21
CA TYR A 164 4.55 -1.70 6.19
C TYR A 164 5.42 -1.44 7.43
N GLY A 165 6.16 -0.33 7.45
CA GLY A 165 6.81 0.17 8.66
C GLY A 165 6.46 1.64 8.90
N TYR A 166 6.41 2.05 10.17
CA TYR A 166 6.27 3.46 10.56
C TYR A 166 7.29 3.81 11.64
N ALA A 167 8.01 4.91 11.45
CA ALA A 167 8.97 5.41 12.40
C ALA A 167 8.70 6.88 12.73
N TRP A 168 8.88 7.26 13.99
CA TRP A 168 8.85 8.67 14.37
C TRP A 168 9.83 9.00 15.48
N GLN A 169 10.29 10.26 15.49
CA GLN A 169 11.02 10.84 16.62
C GLN A 169 10.57 12.27 16.87
N ARG A 170 10.70 12.71 18.13
CA ARG A 170 10.51 14.10 18.55
C ARG A 170 11.88 14.72 18.85
N ARG A 171 12.21 15.83 18.20
CA ARG A 171 13.44 16.59 18.46
C ARG A 171 13.15 18.05 18.73
N VAL A 172 13.95 18.68 19.58
CA VAL A 172 13.92 20.12 19.79
C VAL A 172 15.04 20.73 18.96
N VAL A 173 14.69 21.58 18.01
CA VAL A 173 15.64 22.33 17.19
C VAL A 173 15.68 23.78 17.62
N ARG A 174 16.88 24.34 17.69
CA ARG A 174 17.04 25.79 17.87
C ARG A 174 17.00 26.44 16.50
N LYS A 175 15.99 27.29 16.25
CA LYS A 175 15.93 28.16 15.07
C LYS A 175 16.35 29.57 15.47
N CYS A 176 17.03 30.27 14.57
CA CYS A 176 17.46 31.65 14.78
C CYS A 176 17.23 32.43 13.47
N PHE A 177 16.58 33.59 13.56
CA PHE A 177 16.51 34.56 12.47
C PHE A 177 16.98 35.94 12.96
N VAL A 178 16.12 36.68 13.66
CA VAL A 178 16.50 37.89 14.43
C VAL A 178 16.70 37.56 15.92
N PHE A 179 15.89 36.65 16.44
CA PHE A 179 16.00 36.06 17.77
C PHE A 179 16.01 34.53 17.64
N CYS A 180 16.47 33.83 18.67
CA CYS A 180 16.49 32.38 18.69
C CYS A 180 15.36 31.83 19.55
N TRP A 181 14.75 30.73 19.12
CA TRP A 181 13.78 29.97 19.90
C TRP A 181 13.97 28.48 19.68
N ASN A 182 13.50 27.69 20.64
CA ASN A 182 13.44 26.25 20.54
C ASN A 182 12.09 25.84 19.95
N GLU A 183 12.11 25.00 18.93
CA GLU A 183 10.92 24.46 18.29
C GLU A 183 10.93 22.95 18.39
N THR A 184 9.80 22.36 18.78
CA THR A 184 9.62 20.91 18.75
C THR A 184 9.21 20.51 17.34
N VAL A 185 10.05 19.71 16.68
CA VAL A 185 9.77 19.14 15.37
C VAL A 185 9.69 17.61 15.47
N TYR A 186 8.92 17.03 14.56
CA TYR A 186 8.68 15.60 14.50
C TYR A 186 9.13 15.10 13.14
N ASP A 187 10.09 14.17 13.13
CA ASP A 187 10.45 13.45 11.91
C ASP A 187 9.63 12.15 11.90
N ARG A 188 8.94 11.89 10.79
CA ARG A 188 8.03 10.77 10.63
C ARG A 188 8.27 10.13 9.27
N TRP A 189 8.34 8.81 9.24
CA TRP A 189 8.73 8.05 8.05
C TRP A 189 7.87 6.78 7.91
N PHE A 190 7.60 6.39 6.67
CA PHE A 190 7.06 5.07 6.32
C PHE A 190 8.14 4.24 5.64
N TYR A 191 8.27 2.96 6.00
CA TYR A 191 9.07 2.00 5.23
C TYR A 191 8.16 1.30 4.23
N VAL A 192 8.53 1.35 2.96
CA VAL A 192 7.61 1.02 1.87
C VAL A 192 8.12 -0.07 0.92
N ASN A 193 7.19 -0.80 0.32
CA ASN A 193 7.41 -1.63 -0.86
C ASN A 193 6.94 -0.83 -2.08
N GLN A 194 7.87 -0.50 -2.97
CA GLN A 194 7.61 0.37 -4.13
C GLN A 194 6.91 -0.38 -5.29
N GLY A 195 6.80 -1.71 -5.23
CA GLY A 195 6.34 -2.51 -6.36
C GLY A 195 7.34 -2.57 -7.51
N TRP A 196 8.65 -2.54 -7.20
CA TRP A 196 9.74 -2.60 -8.18
C TRP A 196 10.56 -3.88 -8.07
N GLY A 197 9.88 -5.02 -7.89
CA GLY A 197 10.57 -6.31 -7.85
C GLY A 197 11.44 -6.51 -6.60
N GLY A 198 11.10 -5.85 -5.48
CA GLY A 198 11.88 -5.88 -4.23
C GLY A 198 13.03 -4.88 -4.17
N SER A 199 13.30 -4.14 -5.26
CA SER A 199 14.24 -3.02 -5.26
C SER A 199 13.59 -1.74 -4.72
N GLY A 200 14.39 -0.85 -4.13
CA GLY A 200 13.96 0.49 -3.75
C GLY A 200 13.09 0.59 -2.49
N ASN A 201 12.95 -0.51 -1.73
CA ASN A 201 12.29 -0.48 -0.44
C ASN A 201 13.09 0.39 0.54
N ASP A 202 12.51 1.49 0.99
CA ASP A 202 13.20 2.49 1.79
C ASP A 202 12.25 3.26 2.72
N TRP A 203 12.82 4.03 3.63
CA TRP A 203 12.12 5.01 4.44
C TRP A 203 11.81 6.26 3.61
N VAL A 204 10.53 6.53 3.40
CA VAL A 204 10.02 7.76 2.78
C VAL A 204 9.39 8.68 3.82
N PRO A 205 9.42 10.02 3.64
CA PRO A 205 8.73 10.94 4.54
C PRO A 205 7.25 10.55 4.69
N ALA A 206 6.71 10.64 5.90
CA ALA A 206 5.32 10.28 6.19
C ALA A 206 4.32 11.39 5.76
N ASP A 207 4.63 12.10 4.68
CA ASP A 207 3.77 13.07 4.03
C ASP A 207 3.04 12.35 2.90
N THR A 208 1.73 12.14 3.09
CA THR A 208 0.93 11.36 2.15
C THR A 208 -0.40 12.02 1.83
N TRP A 209 -0.79 11.91 0.57
CA TRP A 209 -2.06 12.40 0.01
C TRP A 209 -3.09 11.28 -0.22
N PHE A 210 -2.74 10.04 0.11
CA PHE A 210 -3.63 8.87 0.01
C PHE A 210 -3.31 7.86 1.11
N ALA A 211 -4.34 7.22 1.66
CA ALA A 211 -4.23 6.06 2.53
C ALA A 211 -5.32 5.05 2.14
N GLY A 212 -4.90 3.86 1.75
CA GLY A 212 -5.76 2.72 1.43
C GLY A 212 -5.54 1.61 2.44
N GLU A 213 -6.63 1.11 3.00
CA GLU A 213 -6.63 0.13 4.09
C GLU A 213 -7.52 -1.06 3.70
N ILE A 214 -7.12 -2.26 4.12
CA ILE A 214 -7.99 -3.43 4.11
C ILE A 214 -8.24 -3.91 5.54
N TYR A 215 -9.40 -4.52 5.75
CA TYR A 215 -9.79 -5.10 7.02
C TYR A 215 -10.33 -6.50 6.78
N PRO A 216 -10.13 -7.41 7.74
CA PRO A 216 -10.88 -8.64 7.75
C PRO A 216 -12.38 -8.36 7.74
#